data_AF-A0A316TLR7-F1
#
_entry.id   AF-A0A316TLR7-F1
#
_cell.length_a   1.000
_cell.length_b   1.000
_cell.length_c   1.000
_cell.angle_alpha   90.00
_cell.angle_beta   90.00
_cell.angle_gamma   90.00
#
_symmetry.space_group_name_H-M   'P 1'
#
loop_
_entity.id
_entity.type
_entity.pdbx_description
1 polymer ?
#
loop_
_entity_poly.entity_id
_entity_poly.type
_entity_poly.pdbx_seq_one_letter_code
_entity_poly.pdbx_strand_id
1 'polypeptide(L)'
;MTQVEVSAQVPGTGLSIGELARRTEVSPAVLRMWETRHGFPQPERLSSGHRRYSEHDVALIRQVLRRKEAGIRLEIAIAEALASRAPESPSVFAELRRRHPALAPQRLRKSTLVALSWAIEDECCAVADSPILFGGFQRSEFYLPSAPRWRELTRIARSAVVFADHWPDESLDARGPVQATLAPDAPMRREWTVVCDALDSTACLAAWELPGQTTVPDRQRIFEAVWTLDPVAVRSAAVVSAGIATRSGVALPRDVDDELTGPLAPRTTSPAAATALFNRVVGYVDRLAFS
;
A
#
# COMPACT_ATOMS: atom_id res chain seq x y z
N MET A 1 10.29 43.24 11.74
CA MET A 1 8.85 43.02 11.94
C MET A 1 8.20 42.97 10.57
N THR A 2 8.00 41.77 10.05
CA THR A 2 7.23 41.54 8.81
C THR A 2 6.40 40.29 9.06
N GLN A 3 5.08 40.47 9.07
CA GLN A 3 4.08 39.44 9.32
C GLN A 3 4.20 38.31 8.30
N VAL A 4 4.14 37.08 8.82
CA VAL A 4 3.88 35.88 8.05
C VAL A 4 2.38 35.88 7.71
N GLU A 5 2.05 36.01 6.44
CA GLU A 5 0.71 35.71 5.92
C GLU A 5 0.47 34.21 6.05
N VAL A 6 -0.31 33.85 7.07
CA VAL A 6 -0.91 32.53 7.22
C VAL A 6 -1.92 32.37 6.09
N SER A 7 -1.58 31.54 5.11
CA SER A 7 -2.50 31.15 4.03
C SER A 7 -3.77 30.55 4.64
N ALA A 8 -4.89 31.21 4.37
CA ALA A 8 -6.21 30.87 4.88
C ALA A 8 -6.71 29.55 4.30
N GLN A 9 -7.04 28.59 5.17
CA GLN A 9 -7.78 27.37 4.82
C GLN A 9 -9.17 27.72 4.27
N VAL A 10 -9.50 27.15 3.10
CA VAL A 10 -10.81 27.33 2.45
C VAL A 10 -11.91 26.66 3.30
N PRO A 11 -12.98 27.38 3.70
CA PRO A 11 -14.08 26.79 4.45
C PRO A 11 -15.06 26.05 3.51
N GLY A 12 -15.19 24.73 3.64
CA GLY A 12 -16.31 23.98 3.01
C GLY A 12 -16.08 22.53 2.59
N THR A 13 -14.89 21.95 2.70
CA THR A 13 -14.52 20.66 2.06
C THR A 13 -14.82 19.42 2.91
N GLY A 14 -15.99 19.33 3.52
CA GLY A 14 -16.41 18.13 4.26
C GLY A 14 -17.73 17.55 3.74
N LEU A 15 -17.89 16.24 3.83
CA LEU A 15 -19.09 15.53 3.43
C LEU A 15 -20.27 15.94 4.33
N SER A 16 -21.45 16.14 3.73
CA SER A 16 -22.69 16.27 4.49
C SER A 16 -23.11 14.90 5.06
N ILE A 17 -24.04 14.89 6.03
CA ILE A 17 -24.56 13.60 6.54
C ILE A 17 -25.27 12.77 5.45
N GLY A 18 -25.89 13.43 4.46
CA GLY A 18 -26.52 12.74 3.34
C GLY A 18 -25.48 12.09 2.43
N GLU A 19 -24.37 12.79 2.17
CA GLU A 19 -23.27 12.25 1.37
C GLU A 19 -22.53 11.13 2.10
N LEU A 20 -22.29 11.27 3.41
CA LEU A 20 -21.74 10.21 4.25
C LEU A 20 -22.63 8.97 4.24
N ALA A 21 -23.95 9.14 4.39
CA ALA A 21 -24.91 8.06 4.34
C ALA A 21 -24.89 7.32 2.99
N ARG A 22 -24.85 8.07 1.89
CA ARG A 22 -24.76 7.51 0.53
C ARG A 22 -23.49 6.68 0.34
N ARG A 23 -22.34 7.14 0.84
CA ARG A 23 -21.05 6.45 0.68
C ARG A 23 -20.84 5.25 1.59
N THR A 24 -21.51 5.23 2.73
CA THR A 24 -21.38 4.18 3.75
C THR A 24 -22.54 3.19 3.73
N GLU A 25 -23.60 3.49 2.98
CA GLU A 25 -24.86 2.75 2.94
C GLU A 25 -25.56 2.66 4.31
N VAL A 26 -25.23 3.59 5.22
CA VAL A 26 -25.84 3.71 6.55
C VAL A 26 -26.79 4.89 6.56
N SER A 27 -28.02 4.69 7.02
CA SER A 27 -29.00 5.78 7.04
C SER A 27 -28.55 6.95 7.94
N PRO A 28 -28.89 8.21 7.60
CA PRO A 28 -28.56 9.36 8.44
C PRO A 28 -29.06 9.24 9.89
N ALA A 29 -30.19 8.55 10.10
CA ALA A 29 -30.74 8.31 11.43
C ALA A 29 -29.82 7.39 12.26
N VAL A 30 -29.30 6.31 11.65
CA VAL A 30 -28.36 5.40 12.32
C VAL A 30 -27.04 6.11 12.63
N LEU A 31 -26.51 6.89 11.70
CA LEU A 31 -25.28 7.68 11.92
C LEU A 31 -25.44 8.67 13.08
N ARG A 32 -26.57 9.38 13.16
CA ARG A 32 -26.87 10.30 14.29
C ARG A 32 -27.02 9.56 15.61
N MET A 33 -27.61 8.36 15.58
CA MET A 33 -27.76 7.53 16.77
C MET A 33 -26.42 7.02 17.27
N TRP A 34 -25.51 6.61 16.37
CA TRP A 34 -24.13 6.29 16.75
C TRP A 34 -23.40 7.51 17.31
N GLU A 35 -23.55 8.70 16.70
CA GLU A 35 -22.93 9.93 17.19
C GLU A 35 -23.42 10.25 18.61
N THR A 36 -24.73 10.16 18.85
CA THR A 36 -25.34 10.51 20.14
C THR A 36 -24.99 9.52 21.24
N ARG A 37 -24.98 8.21 20.93
CA ARG A 37 -24.79 7.15 21.94
C ARG A 37 -23.34 6.78 22.17
N HIS A 38 -22.50 6.88 21.15
CA HIS A 38 -21.13 6.38 21.16
C HIS A 38 -20.10 7.46 20.81
N GLY A 39 -20.52 8.69 20.52
CA GLY A 39 -19.61 9.78 20.14
C GLY A 39 -18.92 9.55 18.79
N PHE A 40 -19.50 8.71 17.93
CA PHE A 40 -18.90 8.29 16.65
C PHE A 40 -19.95 8.27 15.52
N PRO A 41 -19.67 8.79 14.32
CA PRO A 41 -18.49 9.55 13.91
C PRO A 41 -18.37 10.90 14.63
N GLN A 42 -17.20 11.55 14.55
CA GLN A 42 -16.92 12.85 15.17
C GLN A 42 -16.90 13.96 14.11
N PRO A 43 -18.05 14.58 13.79
CA PRO A 43 -18.09 15.63 12.78
C PRO A 43 -17.40 16.91 13.25
N GLU A 44 -16.75 17.59 12.30
CA GLU A 44 -16.41 19.00 12.47
C GLU A 44 -17.69 19.84 12.35
N ARG A 45 -17.88 20.80 13.27
CA ARG A 45 -19.01 21.72 13.23
C ARG A 45 -18.55 23.04 12.63
N LEU A 46 -19.15 23.42 11.50
CA LEU A 46 -18.94 24.74 10.91
C LEU A 46 -19.51 25.83 11.82
N SER A 47 -19.06 27.07 11.62
CA SER A 47 -19.63 28.27 12.27
C SER A 47 -21.13 28.42 12.04
N SER A 48 -21.65 27.87 10.93
CA SER A 48 -23.09 27.80 10.63
C SER A 48 -23.86 26.72 11.43
N GLY A 49 -23.18 25.93 12.26
CA GLY A 49 -23.75 24.83 13.04
C GLY A 49 -23.94 23.51 12.27
N HIS A 50 -23.59 23.45 10.99
CA HIS A 50 -23.69 22.22 10.19
C HIS A 50 -22.53 21.26 10.45
N ARG A 51 -22.85 19.96 10.52
CA ARG A 51 -21.87 18.87 10.61
C ARG A 51 -21.18 18.63 9.28
N ARG A 52 -19.88 18.41 9.33
CA ARG A 52 -19.03 18.04 8.20
C ARG A 52 -18.19 16.82 8.58
N TYR A 53 -18.12 15.86 7.67
CA TYR A 53 -17.40 14.61 7.85
C TYR A 53 -16.28 14.49 6.83
N SER A 54 -15.22 13.80 7.19
CA SER A 54 -14.05 13.56 6.36
C SER A 54 -14.16 12.24 5.59
N GLU A 55 -13.29 12.03 4.61
CA GLU A 55 -13.11 10.70 3.99
C GLU A 55 -12.62 9.66 5.01
N HIS A 56 -11.93 10.11 6.06
CA HIS A 56 -11.52 9.24 7.16
C HIS A 56 -12.73 8.70 7.92
N ASP A 57 -13.78 9.50 8.14
CA ASP A 57 -15.03 9.05 8.76
C ASP A 57 -15.71 7.96 7.93
N VAL A 58 -15.71 8.09 6.59
CA VAL A 58 -16.23 7.06 5.67
C VAL A 58 -15.47 5.75 5.88
N ALA A 59 -14.14 5.79 5.92
CA ALA A 59 -13.30 4.62 6.11
C ALA A 59 -13.52 3.95 7.47
N LEU A 60 -13.66 4.74 8.54
CA LEU A 60 -13.96 4.24 9.88
C LEU A 60 -15.34 3.59 9.96
N ILE A 61 -16.37 4.19 9.36
CA ILE A 61 -17.73 3.60 9.37
C ILE A 61 -17.73 2.27 8.62
N ARG A 62 -17.09 2.18 7.46
CA ARG A 62 -16.95 0.90 6.73
C ARG A 62 -16.21 -0.16 7.55
N GLN A 63 -15.21 0.24 8.32
CA GLN A 63 -14.51 -0.65 9.26
C GLN A 63 -15.42 -1.15 10.39
N VAL A 64 -16.28 -0.29 10.95
CA VAL A 64 -17.26 -0.69 11.97
C VAL A 64 -18.28 -1.66 11.37
N LEU A 65 -18.77 -1.40 10.16
CA LEU A 65 -19.73 -2.27 9.47
C LEU A 65 -19.19 -3.68 9.23
N ARG A 66 -17.96 -3.82 8.71
CA ARG A 66 -17.32 -5.13 8.50
C ARG A 66 -17.20 -5.93 9.80
N ARG A 67 -16.87 -5.27 10.91
CA ARG A 67 -16.77 -5.92 12.24
C ARG A 67 -18.13 -6.38 12.76
N LYS A 68 -19.17 -5.57 12.56
CA LYS A 68 -20.54 -5.96 12.90
C LYS A 68 -21.00 -7.17 12.10
N GLU A 69 -20.66 -7.24 10.82
CA GLU A 69 -20.95 -8.40 9.97
C GLU A 69 -20.22 -9.65 10.45
N ALA A 70 -19.02 -9.50 11.01
CA ALA A 70 -18.29 -10.56 11.70
C ALA A 70 -18.80 -10.88 13.12
N GLY A 71 -19.96 -10.34 13.53
CA GLY A 71 -20.59 -10.63 14.83
C GLY A 71 -20.06 -9.82 16.02
N ILE A 72 -19.17 -8.84 15.80
CA ILE A 72 -18.63 -8.00 16.86
C ILE A 72 -19.69 -6.97 17.29
N ARG A 73 -19.86 -6.79 18.60
CA ARG A 73 -20.75 -5.77 19.18
C ARG A 73 -20.36 -4.37 18.72
N LEU A 74 -21.35 -3.52 18.43
CA LEU A 74 -21.15 -2.16 17.90
C LEU A 74 -20.12 -1.34 18.69
N GLU A 75 -20.19 -1.35 20.02
CA GLU A 75 -19.28 -0.60 20.90
C GLU A 75 -17.82 -1.02 20.71
N ILE A 76 -17.58 -2.34 20.66
CA ILE A 76 -16.25 -2.91 20.43
C ILE A 76 -15.79 -2.63 19.00
N ALA A 77 -16.69 -2.75 18.02
CA ALA A 77 -16.39 -2.45 16.63
C ALA A 77 -15.98 -0.98 16.41
N ILE A 78 -16.64 -0.04 17.10
CA ILE A 78 -16.29 1.39 17.11
C ILE A 78 -14.93 1.59 17.79
N ALA A 79 -14.74 1.04 18.99
CA ALA A 79 -13.48 1.17 19.72
C ALA A 79 -12.29 0.63 18.91
N GLU A 80 -12.45 -0.54 18.28
CA GLU A 80 -11.42 -1.13 17.43
C GLU A 80 -11.19 -0.34 16.15
N ALA A 81 -12.24 0.21 15.51
CA ALA A 81 -12.08 1.05 14.33
C ALA A 81 -11.32 2.33 14.66
N LEU A 82 -11.61 2.96 15.80
CA LEU A 82 -10.92 4.17 16.28
C LEU A 82 -9.47 3.87 16.74
N ALA A 83 -9.26 2.72 17.39
CA ALA A 83 -7.93 2.26 17.78
C ALA A 83 -7.10 1.78 16.57
N SER A 84 -7.77 1.38 15.48
CA SER A 84 -7.16 1.12 14.17
C SER A 84 -6.79 2.43 13.48
N ARG A 85 -6.03 3.30 14.17
CA ARG A 85 -5.41 4.46 13.53
C ARG A 85 -4.56 3.89 12.39
N ALA A 86 -4.77 4.39 11.17
CA ALA A 86 -3.80 4.14 10.11
C ALA A 86 -2.44 4.57 10.68
N PRO A 87 -1.40 3.72 10.61
CA PRO A 87 -0.12 4.06 11.21
C PRO A 87 0.32 5.44 10.68
N GLU A 88 0.76 6.32 11.59
CA GLU A 88 1.18 7.70 11.26
C GLU A 88 2.21 7.69 10.13
N SER A 89 3.04 6.64 10.11
CA SER A 89 3.94 6.31 9.01
C SER A 89 3.59 4.90 8.47
N PRO A 90 3.08 4.79 7.23
CA PRO A 90 2.60 3.52 6.68
C PRO A 90 3.72 2.58 6.24
N SER A 91 3.41 1.29 6.28
CA SER A 91 4.25 0.17 5.83
C SER A 91 3.35 -0.84 5.11
N VAL A 92 3.81 -1.37 3.98
CA VAL A 92 3.06 -2.37 3.21
C VAL A 92 3.04 -3.70 3.98
N PHE A 93 4.19 -4.10 4.55
CA PHE A 93 4.33 -5.27 5.40
C PHE A 93 3.41 -5.21 6.62
N ALA A 94 3.42 -4.10 7.36
CA ALA A 94 2.56 -3.93 8.53
C ALA A 94 1.07 -3.93 8.16
N GLU A 95 0.71 -3.40 6.99
CA GLU A 95 -0.66 -3.49 6.48
C GLU A 95 -1.07 -4.92 6.22
N LEU A 96 -0.25 -5.67 5.49
CA LEU A 96 -0.53 -7.05 5.14
C LEU A 96 -0.67 -7.92 6.39
N ARG A 97 0.25 -7.76 7.36
CA ARG A 97 0.16 -8.48 8.65
C ARG A 97 -1.12 -8.17 9.42
N ARG A 98 -1.62 -6.92 9.33
CA ARG A 98 -2.84 -6.50 10.04
C ARG A 98 -4.13 -6.92 9.34
N ARG A 99 -4.21 -6.79 8.02
CA ARG A 99 -5.44 -7.09 7.24
C ARG A 99 -5.55 -8.54 6.80
N HIS A 100 -4.42 -9.23 6.64
CA HIS A 100 -4.32 -10.57 6.08
C HIS A 100 -3.54 -11.48 7.05
N PRO A 101 -4.04 -11.72 8.27
CA PRO A 101 -3.30 -12.46 9.31
C PRO A 101 -3.02 -13.93 8.93
N ALA A 102 -3.77 -14.48 7.96
CA ALA A 102 -3.53 -15.81 7.40
C ALA A 102 -2.22 -15.91 6.58
N LEU A 103 -1.66 -14.77 6.12
CA LEU A 103 -0.34 -14.74 5.50
C LEU A 103 0.73 -14.91 6.57
N ALA A 104 1.22 -16.14 6.70
CA ALA A 104 2.24 -16.50 7.67
C ALA A 104 3.60 -15.90 7.26
N PRO A 105 4.23 -15.06 8.09
CA PRO A 105 5.49 -14.43 7.78
C PRO A 105 6.61 -15.47 7.88
N GLN A 106 7.60 -15.33 7.00
CA GLN A 106 8.77 -16.20 6.95
C GLN A 106 10.02 -15.37 7.21
N ARG A 107 11.02 -15.96 7.87
CA ARG A 107 12.34 -15.33 7.99
C ARG A 107 13.21 -15.76 6.82
N LEU A 108 13.48 -14.82 5.92
CA LEU A 108 14.21 -15.07 4.67
C LEU A 108 15.49 -14.23 4.61
N ARG A 109 16.50 -14.74 3.92
CA ARG A 109 17.71 -13.98 3.59
C ARG A 109 17.43 -13.02 2.43
N LYS A 110 18.20 -11.93 2.33
CA LYS A 110 18.15 -11.00 1.20
C LYS A 110 18.31 -11.70 -0.14
N SER A 111 19.18 -12.71 -0.25
CA SER A 111 19.32 -13.51 -1.48
C SER A 111 18.02 -14.20 -1.90
N THR A 112 17.26 -14.75 -0.95
CA THR A 112 15.94 -15.33 -1.22
C THR A 112 14.91 -14.26 -1.61
N LEU A 113 14.97 -13.07 -0.99
CA LEU A 113 14.11 -11.96 -1.39
C LEU A 113 14.40 -11.49 -2.82
N VAL A 114 15.67 -11.40 -3.21
CA VAL A 114 16.06 -11.07 -4.59
C VAL A 114 15.49 -12.11 -5.57
N ALA A 115 15.59 -13.41 -5.25
CA ALA A 115 14.99 -14.47 -6.06
C ALA A 115 13.47 -14.30 -6.20
N LEU A 116 12.76 -14.04 -5.09
CA LEU A 116 11.31 -13.82 -5.09
C LEU A 116 10.93 -12.58 -5.90
N SER A 117 11.64 -11.47 -5.72
CA SER A 117 11.42 -10.24 -6.49
C SER A 117 11.61 -10.47 -7.98
N TRP A 118 12.73 -11.07 -8.40
CA TRP A 118 12.96 -11.35 -9.82
C TRP A 118 11.90 -12.28 -10.41
N ALA A 119 11.47 -13.30 -9.67
CA ALA A 119 10.41 -14.19 -10.13
C ALA A 119 9.09 -13.42 -10.35
N ILE A 120 8.71 -12.56 -9.40
CA ILE A 120 7.50 -11.73 -9.51
C ILE A 120 7.62 -10.75 -10.68
N GLU A 121 8.75 -10.06 -10.79
CA GLU A 121 9.03 -9.09 -11.85
C GLU A 121 8.98 -9.74 -13.24
N ASP A 122 9.63 -10.90 -13.41
CA ASP A 122 9.67 -11.60 -14.70
C ASP A 122 8.33 -12.23 -15.06
N GLU A 123 7.57 -12.72 -14.08
CA GLU A 123 6.21 -13.21 -14.33
C GLU A 123 5.29 -12.05 -14.72
N CYS A 124 5.36 -10.93 -14.02
CA CYS A 124 4.60 -9.73 -14.35
C CYS A 124 4.94 -9.24 -15.79
N CYS A 125 6.23 -9.18 -16.15
CA CYS A 125 6.66 -8.90 -17.53
C CYS A 125 6.11 -9.89 -18.57
N ALA A 126 5.93 -11.16 -18.20
CA ALA A 126 5.55 -12.21 -19.13
C ALA A 126 4.04 -12.27 -19.39
N VAL A 127 3.21 -11.98 -18.38
CA VAL A 127 1.77 -12.26 -18.45
C VAL A 127 0.87 -11.09 -18.07
N ALA A 128 1.36 -10.06 -17.37
CA ALA A 128 0.47 -9.02 -16.84
C ALA A 128 0.04 -8.05 -17.95
N ASP A 129 -1.26 -7.89 -18.15
CA ASP A 129 -1.81 -6.81 -18.95
C ASP A 129 -1.97 -5.55 -18.10
N SER A 130 -1.28 -4.47 -18.51
CA SER A 130 -1.49 -3.12 -17.98
C SER A 130 -1.35 -3.01 -16.43
N PRO A 131 -0.31 -3.58 -15.79
CA PRO A 131 -0.21 -3.63 -14.34
C PRO A 131 -0.06 -2.26 -13.67
N ILE A 132 -0.45 -2.18 -12.40
CA ILE A 132 -0.05 -1.14 -11.46
C ILE A 132 1.08 -1.68 -10.59
N LEU A 133 2.24 -1.02 -10.62
CA LEU A 133 3.49 -1.49 -10.04
C LEU A 133 4.00 -0.60 -8.92
N PHE A 134 4.44 -1.23 -7.83
CA PHE A 134 5.11 -0.54 -6.72
C PHE A 134 6.36 -1.29 -6.27
N GLY A 135 7.49 -0.59 -6.16
CA GLY A 135 8.78 -1.16 -5.75
C GLY A 135 9.40 -0.39 -4.58
N GLY A 136 9.62 -1.04 -3.45
CA GLY A 136 10.30 -0.45 -2.29
C GLY A 136 11.73 -0.95 -2.19
N PHE A 137 12.70 -0.04 -2.35
CA PHE A 137 14.12 -0.37 -2.41
C PHE A 137 14.90 0.02 -1.17
N GLN A 138 14.27 0.64 -0.16
CA GLN A 138 14.91 1.24 1.02
C GLN A 138 15.81 2.43 0.68
N ARG A 139 16.82 2.21 -0.18
CA ARG A 139 17.85 3.15 -0.63
C ARG A 139 17.98 3.13 -2.15
N SER A 140 18.27 4.27 -2.77
CA SER A 140 18.39 4.34 -4.24
C SER A 140 19.51 3.48 -4.80
N GLU A 141 20.61 3.30 -4.07
CA GLU A 141 21.70 2.39 -4.44
C GLU A 141 21.24 0.93 -4.64
N PHE A 142 20.18 0.50 -3.94
CA PHE A 142 19.60 -0.84 -4.13
C PHE A 142 18.66 -0.88 -5.34
N TYR A 143 18.13 0.26 -5.79
CA TYR A 143 17.37 0.37 -7.02
C TYR A 143 18.25 0.37 -8.27
N LEU A 144 19.43 0.99 -8.24
CA LEU A 144 20.28 1.18 -9.43
C LEU A 144 20.52 -0.11 -10.25
N PRO A 145 20.84 -1.28 -9.64
CA PRO A 145 20.99 -2.53 -10.39
C PRO A 145 19.68 -3.03 -11.04
N SER A 146 18.54 -2.65 -10.47
CA SER A 146 17.20 -3.04 -10.92
C SER A 146 16.60 -2.05 -11.93
N ALA A 147 17.19 -0.85 -12.09
CA ALA A 147 16.66 0.21 -12.94
C ALA A 147 16.38 -0.23 -14.40
N PRO A 148 17.26 -0.98 -15.09
CA PRO A 148 16.96 -1.47 -16.44
C PRO A 148 15.72 -2.36 -16.49
N ARG A 149 15.53 -3.25 -15.51
CA ARG A 149 14.35 -4.12 -15.44
C ARG A 149 13.08 -3.32 -15.17
N TRP A 150 13.16 -2.36 -14.26
CA TRP A 150 12.01 -1.51 -13.94
C TRP A 150 11.61 -0.57 -15.07
N ARG A 151 12.53 -0.18 -15.97
CA ARG A 151 12.17 0.47 -17.23
C ARG A 151 11.34 -0.43 -18.15
N GLU A 152 11.73 -1.70 -18.30
CA GLU A 152 10.97 -2.65 -19.12
C GLU A 152 9.56 -2.88 -18.54
N LEU A 153 9.46 -3.08 -17.24
CA LEU A 153 8.18 -3.16 -16.52
C LEU A 153 7.32 -1.90 -16.72
N THR A 154 7.93 -0.72 -16.69
CA THR A 154 7.22 0.56 -16.88
C THR A 154 6.60 0.67 -18.27
N ARG A 155 7.16 0.03 -19.31
CA ARG A 155 6.61 0.11 -20.68
C ARG A 155 5.25 -0.56 -20.81
N ILE A 156 4.98 -1.58 -20.01
CA ILE A 156 3.69 -2.30 -20.02
C ILE A 156 2.75 -1.81 -18.92
N ALA A 157 3.26 -1.12 -17.89
CA ALA A 157 2.50 -0.69 -16.75
C ALA A 157 1.63 0.53 -17.05
N ARG A 158 0.42 0.57 -16.48
CA ARG A 158 -0.38 1.80 -16.40
C ARG A 158 0.23 2.83 -15.44
N SER A 159 0.87 2.34 -14.40
CA SER A 159 1.63 3.16 -13.47
C SER A 159 2.71 2.30 -12.82
N ALA A 160 3.91 2.86 -12.68
CA ALA A 160 4.99 2.23 -11.93
C ALA A 160 5.62 3.29 -11.02
N VAL A 161 5.67 2.98 -9.72
CA VAL A 161 6.29 3.86 -8.71
C VAL A 161 7.34 3.09 -7.94
N VAL A 162 8.50 3.71 -7.74
CA VAL A 162 9.57 3.16 -6.90
C VAL A 162 9.86 4.08 -5.72
N PHE A 163 10.17 3.50 -4.57
CA PHE A 163 10.42 4.18 -3.30
C PHE A 163 11.85 3.98 -2.83
N ALA A 164 12.50 5.07 -2.45
CA ALA A 164 13.83 5.07 -1.84
C ALA A 164 14.01 6.25 -0.88
N ASP A 165 15.07 6.22 -0.08
CA ASP A 165 15.45 7.29 0.87
C ASP A 165 15.78 8.63 0.20
N HIS A 166 16.36 8.61 -1.00
CA HIS A 166 16.72 9.77 -1.81
C HIS A 166 16.89 9.35 -3.27
N TRP A 167 16.87 10.32 -4.18
CA TRP A 167 17.13 10.12 -5.61
C TRP A 167 18.21 11.10 -6.05
N PRO A 168 19.30 10.66 -6.72
CA PRO A 168 20.29 11.57 -7.29
C PRO A 168 19.64 12.53 -8.30
N ASP A 169 20.12 13.77 -8.43
CA ASP A 169 19.53 14.76 -9.36
C ASP A 169 19.52 14.28 -10.83
N GLU A 170 20.45 13.40 -11.21
CA GLU A 170 20.53 12.78 -12.55
C GLU A 170 19.66 11.52 -12.71
N SER A 171 18.97 11.05 -11.66
CA SER A 171 18.25 9.75 -11.69
C SER A 171 16.86 9.82 -12.31
N LEU A 172 16.37 10.99 -12.69
CA LEU A 172 15.07 11.16 -13.34
C LEU A 172 15.11 10.62 -14.79
N ASP A 173 15.07 9.30 -14.90
CA ASP A 173 14.82 8.62 -16.16
C ASP A 173 13.35 8.76 -16.52
N ALA A 174 13.03 9.66 -17.43
CA ALA A 174 11.66 9.88 -17.91
C ALA A 174 11.01 8.63 -18.54
N ARG A 175 11.81 7.60 -18.88
CA ARG A 175 11.32 6.30 -19.38
C ARG A 175 11.26 5.22 -18.30
N GLY A 176 11.63 5.56 -17.07
CA GLY A 176 11.58 4.70 -15.91
C GLY A 176 10.34 4.94 -15.04
N PRO A 177 10.20 4.17 -13.95
CA PRO A 177 9.12 4.37 -12.99
C PRO A 177 9.23 5.74 -12.32
N VAL A 178 8.09 6.25 -11.85
CA VAL A 178 8.05 7.47 -11.05
C VAL A 178 8.78 7.24 -9.73
N GLN A 179 9.70 8.14 -9.40
CA GLN A 179 10.55 8.05 -8.22
C GLN A 179 9.92 8.83 -7.06
N ALA A 180 9.54 8.11 -5.99
CA ALA A 180 8.96 8.68 -4.78
C ALA A 180 10.00 8.68 -3.64
N THR A 181 10.29 9.86 -3.09
CA THR A 181 11.24 10.00 -1.97
C THR A 181 10.56 9.73 -0.64
N LEU A 182 11.03 8.72 0.08
CA LEU A 182 10.51 8.37 1.40
C LEU A 182 10.96 9.38 2.47
N ALA A 183 10.07 9.74 3.39
CA ALA A 183 10.41 10.57 4.56
C ALA A 183 11.50 9.90 5.43
N PRO A 184 12.34 10.66 6.17
CA PRO A 184 13.44 10.13 6.98
C PRO A 184 13.04 9.06 8.01
N ASP A 185 11.84 9.18 8.57
CA ASP A 185 11.25 8.31 9.57
C ASP A 185 10.29 7.27 8.98
N ALA A 186 10.13 7.21 7.65
CA ALA A 186 9.23 6.29 7.00
C ALA A 186 9.68 4.83 7.25
N PRO A 187 8.82 3.95 7.80
CA PRO A 187 9.11 2.53 7.98
C PRO A 187 9.56 1.86 6.68
N MET A 188 9.03 2.31 5.54
CA MET A 188 9.42 1.84 4.21
C MET A 188 10.92 1.95 3.89
N ARG A 189 11.69 2.79 4.61
CA ARG A 189 13.17 2.81 4.49
C ARG A 189 13.85 1.53 5.02
N ARG A 190 13.10 0.68 5.71
CA ARG A 190 13.53 -0.64 6.22
C ARG A 190 12.74 -1.79 5.62
N GLU A 191 11.98 -1.50 4.57
CA GLU A 191 11.10 -2.45 3.93
C GLU A 191 11.49 -2.65 2.46
N TRP A 192 11.51 -3.91 2.06
CA TRP A 192 11.62 -4.34 0.68
C TRP A 192 10.23 -4.72 0.16
N THR A 193 9.81 -4.13 -0.95
CA THR A 193 8.44 -4.33 -1.46
C THR A 193 8.45 -4.51 -2.98
N VAL A 194 7.66 -5.45 -3.47
CA VAL A 194 7.28 -5.56 -4.88
C VAL A 194 5.80 -5.84 -4.93
N VAL A 195 5.03 -5.02 -5.64
CA VAL A 195 3.59 -5.21 -5.88
C VAL A 195 3.36 -5.16 -7.39
N CYS A 196 2.74 -6.21 -7.93
CA CYS A 196 2.16 -6.26 -9.27
C CYS A 196 0.65 -6.51 -9.09
N ASP A 197 -0.15 -5.46 -9.33
CA ASP A 197 -1.62 -5.50 -9.34
C ASP A 197 -2.13 -5.36 -10.78
N ALA A 198 -2.45 -6.48 -11.41
CA ALA A 198 -3.13 -6.56 -12.70
C ALA A 198 -4.38 -7.46 -12.61
N LEU A 199 -5.21 -7.45 -13.64
CA LEU A 199 -6.42 -8.28 -13.70
C LEU A 199 -6.09 -9.78 -13.85
N ASP A 200 -5.02 -10.09 -14.56
CA ASP A 200 -4.58 -11.42 -14.97
C ASP A 200 -3.31 -11.92 -14.24
N SER A 201 -2.65 -11.03 -13.49
CA SER A 201 -1.45 -11.36 -12.72
C SER A 201 -1.41 -10.53 -11.44
N THR A 202 -1.54 -11.21 -10.30
CA THR A 202 -1.45 -10.58 -8.98
C THR A 202 -0.34 -11.22 -8.19
N ALA A 203 0.62 -10.40 -7.76
CA ALA A 203 1.70 -10.85 -6.90
C ALA A 203 2.18 -9.72 -6.00
N CYS A 204 2.45 -10.05 -4.74
CA CYS A 204 3.05 -9.13 -3.80
C CYS A 204 4.12 -9.85 -2.98
N LEU A 205 5.24 -9.17 -2.77
CA LEU A 205 6.24 -9.43 -1.75
C LEU A 205 6.37 -8.17 -0.89
N ALA A 206 6.28 -8.33 0.43
CA ALA A 206 6.62 -7.28 1.38
C ALA A 206 7.50 -7.89 2.48
N ALA A 207 8.61 -7.24 2.80
CA ALA A 207 9.57 -7.79 3.74
C ALA A 207 10.21 -6.69 4.59
N TRP A 208 10.25 -6.90 5.90
CA TRP A 208 10.82 -5.98 6.87
C TRP A 208 12.22 -6.44 7.31
N GLU A 209 13.23 -5.58 7.19
CA GLU A 209 14.59 -5.89 7.63
C GLU A 209 14.68 -5.90 9.16
N LEU A 210 15.13 -7.02 9.75
CA LEU A 210 15.32 -7.12 11.19
C LEU A 210 16.40 -6.12 11.68
N PRO A 211 16.22 -5.46 12.84
CA PRO A 211 17.20 -4.52 13.37
C PRO A 211 18.52 -5.21 13.77
N GLY A 212 19.60 -4.41 13.82
CA GLY A 212 20.90 -4.87 14.32
C GLY A 212 21.78 -5.60 13.30
N GLN A 213 21.52 -5.45 11.99
CA GLN A 213 22.20 -6.19 10.93
C GLN A 213 23.26 -5.38 10.16
N THR A 214 23.76 -4.29 10.75
CA THR A 214 24.74 -3.38 10.10
C THR A 214 26.06 -4.06 9.75
N THR A 215 26.44 -5.10 10.48
CA THR A 215 27.67 -5.90 10.25
C THR A 215 27.42 -7.19 9.47
N VAL A 216 26.16 -7.52 9.18
CA VAL A 216 25.80 -8.73 8.44
C VAL A 216 26.06 -8.50 6.95
N PRO A 217 26.76 -9.42 6.24
CA PRO A 217 26.95 -9.32 4.80
C PRO A 217 25.62 -9.11 4.07
N ASP A 218 25.60 -8.21 3.08
CA ASP A 218 24.36 -7.71 2.47
C ASP A 218 23.38 -8.82 2.05
N ARG A 219 23.89 -9.84 1.33
CA ARG A 219 23.08 -10.99 0.87
C ARG A 219 22.56 -11.88 2.00
N GLN A 220 23.19 -11.84 3.16
CA GLN A 220 22.86 -12.69 4.32
C GLN A 220 21.94 -12.00 5.33
N ARG A 221 21.65 -10.70 5.15
CA ARG A 221 20.68 -9.97 5.98
C ARG A 221 19.33 -10.68 5.97
N ILE A 222 18.69 -10.71 7.13
CA ILE A 222 17.44 -11.42 7.40
C ILE A 222 16.27 -10.44 7.44
N PHE A 223 15.20 -10.86 6.80
CA PHE A 223 13.96 -10.12 6.71
C PHE A 223 12.82 -11.01 7.20
N GLU A 224 11.85 -10.40 7.85
CA GLU A 224 10.54 -11.01 8.02
C GLU A 224 9.69 -10.67 6.80
N ALA A 225 9.28 -11.67 6.04
CA ALA A 225 8.70 -11.51 4.71
C ALA A 225 7.34 -12.21 4.59
N VAL A 226 6.43 -11.58 3.87
CA VAL A 226 5.19 -12.18 3.37
C VAL A 226 5.16 -12.05 1.85
N TRP A 227 4.68 -13.08 1.17
CA TRP A 227 4.36 -13.00 -0.25
C TRP A 227 3.02 -13.69 -0.52
N THR A 228 2.35 -13.27 -1.57
CA THR A 228 1.02 -13.79 -1.91
C THR A 228 0.65 -13.52 -3.36
N LEU A 229 -0.23 -14.35 -3.90
CA LEU A 229 -0.94 -14.14 -5.16
C LEU A 229 -2.42 -13.78 -4.95
N ASP A 230 -2.87 -13.75 -3.69
CA ASP A 230 -4.26 -13.40 -3.35
C ASP A 230 -4.56 -11.96 -3.79
N PRO A 231 -5.51 -11.75 -4.72
CA PRO A 231 -5.81 -10.44 -5.25
C PRO A 231 -6.31 -9.45 -4.18
N VAL A 232 -6.94 -9.92 -3.09
CA VAL A 232 -7.41 -9.05 -2.02
C VAL A 232 -6.24 -8.49 -1.20
N ALA A 233 -5.25 -9.35 -0.92
CA ALA A 233 -4.02 -8.96 -0.25
C ALA A 233 -3.15 -8.06 -1.13
N VAL A 234 -2.97 -8.42 -2.41
CA VAL A 234 -2.22 -7.61 -3.39
C VAL A 234 -2.85 -6.22 -3.54
N ARG A 235 -4.18 -6.14 -3.66
CA ARG A 235 -4.89 -4.85 -3.68
C ARG A 235 -4.63 -4.04 -2.41
N SER A 236 -4.66 -4.67 -1.24
CA SER A 236 -4.37 -3.97 0.02
C SER A 236 -2.96 -3.38 0.05
N ALA A 237 -1.98 -4.11 -0.48
CA ALA A 237 -0.60 -3.62 -0.63
C ALA A 237 -0.50 -2.47 -1.64
N ALA A 238 -1.19 -2.57 -2.79
CA ALA A 238 -1.23 -1.52 -3.81
C ALA A 238 -1.85 -0.22 -3.27
N VAL A 239 -2.97 -0.29 -2.54
CA VAL A 239 -3.62 0.88 -1.93
C VAL A 239 -2.69 1.57 -0.92
N VAL A 240 -2.00 0.81 -0.07
CA VAL A 240 -1.05 1.41 0.89
C VAL A 240 0.14 2.03 0.19
N SER A 241 0.66 1.38 -0.85
CA SER A 241 1.76 1.90 -1.68
C SER A 241 1.36 3.20 -2.37
N ALA A 242 0.17 3.26 -2.96
CA ALA A 242 -0.40 4.49 -3.54
C ALA A 242 -0.49 5.63 -2.53
N GLY A 243 -1.00 5.34 -1.32
CA GLY A 243 -1.03 6.35 -0.26
C GLY A 243 0.37 6.84 0.16
N ILE A 244 1.37 5.96 0.15
CA ILE A 244 2.77 6.33 0.43
C ILE A 244 3.33 7.22 -0.70
N ALA A 245 3.01 6.91 -1.96
CA ALA A 245 3.36 7.76 -3.10
C ALA A 245 2.78 9.16 -2.96
N THR A 246 1.48 9.28 -2.65
CA THR A 246 0.81 10.57 -2.44
C THR A 246 1.46 11.38 -1.31
N ARG A 247 1.80 10.75 -0.18
CA ARG A 247 2.52 11.42 0.92
C ARG A 247 3.93 11.86 0.54
N SER A 248 4.54 11.19 -0.44
CA SER A 248 5.86 11.52 -0.98
C SER A 248 5.79 12.57 -2.10
N GLY A 249 4.61 13.16 -2.35
CA GLY A 249 4.39 14.15 -3.40
C GLY A 249 4.17 13.57 -4.81
N VAL A 250 4.03 12.26 -4.94
CA VAL A 250 3.78 11.58 -6.21
C VAL A 250 2.29 11.34 -6.38
N ALA A 251 1.69 11.97 -7.40
CA ALA A 251 0.31 11.74 -7.79
C ALA A 251 0.23 10.60 -8.82
N LEU A 252 -0.66 9.63 -8.58
CA LEU A 252 -0.97 8.59 -9.56
C LEU A 252 -1.91 9.14 -10.64
N PRO A 253 -1.94 8.53 -11.84
CA PRO A 253 -2.99 8.79 -12.84
C PRO A 253 -4.38 8.60 -12.23
N ARG A 254 -5.34 9.46 -12.62
CA ARG A 254 -6.69 9.47 -12.00
C ARG A 254 -7.41 8.13 -12.14
N ASP A 255 -7.31 7.50 -13.30
CA ASP A 255 -7.88 6.19 -13.58
C ASP A 255 -7.27 5.07 -12.72
N VAL A 256 -6.00 5.20 -12.34
CA VAL A 256 -5.32 4.27 -11.42
C VAL A 256 -5.78 4.53 -9.98
N ASP A 257 -5.85 5.79 -9.56
CA ASP A 257 -6.32 6.17 -8.21
C ASP A 257 -7.79 5.77 -7.99
N ASP A 258 -8.67 6.02 -8.96
CA ASP A 258 -10.07 5.61 -8.95
C ASP A 258 -10.21 4.09 -8.85
N GLU A 259 -9.37 3.33 -9.58
CA GLU A 259 -9.39 1.87 -9.51
C GLU A 259 -8.93 1.35 -8.14
N LEU A 260 -7.86 1.91 -7.58
CA LEU A 260 -7.32 1.47 -6.29
C LEU A 260 -8.24 1.82 -5.12
N THR A 261 -8.96 2.93 -5.20
CA THR A 261 -9.91 3.39 -4.18
C THR A 261 -11.31 2.79 -4.34
N GLY A 262 -11.63 2.30 -5.55
CA GLY A 262 -12.88 1.64 -5.88
C GLY A 262 -12.99 0.18 -5.41
N PRO A 263 -14.14 -0.48 -5.68
CA PRO A 263 -14.31 -1.90 -5.44
C PRO A 263 -13.28 -2.73 -6.21
N LEU A 264 -12.80 -3.80 -5.60
CA LEU A 264 -11.89 -4.74 -6.27
C LEU A 264 -12.64 -5.43 -7.42
N ALA A 265 -12.29 -5.09 -8.66
CA ALA A 265 -12.74 -5.85 -9.82
C ALA A 265 -12.18 -7.27 -9.74
N PRO A 266 -12.86 -8.30 -10.30
CA PRO A 266 -12.37 -9.66 -10.32
C PRO A 266 -10.97 -9.73 -10.91
N ARG A 267 -10.07 -10.40 -10.19
CA ARG A 267 -8.70 -10.68 -10.61
C ARG A 267 -8.43 -12.14 -10.41
N THR A 268 -7.71 -12.71 -11.34
CA THR A 268 -7.38 -14.13 -11.30
C THR A 268 -5.95 -14.33 -11.74
N THR A 269 -5.13 -14.91 -10.88
CA THR A 269 -3.87 -15.53 -11.31
C THR A 269 -4.16 -16.97 -11.70
N SER A 270 -3.90 -17.34 -12.96
CA SER A 270 -4.14 -18.71 -13.43
C SER A 270 -3.25 -19.73 -12.72
N PRO A 271 -3.66 -21.00 -12.57
CA PRO A 271 -2.79 -22.05 -12.04
C PRO A 271 -1.47 -22.21 -12.81
N ALA A 272 -1.49 -21.94 -14.13
CA ALA A 272 -0.29 -21.95 -14.97
C ALA A 272 0.68 -20.82 -14.60
N ALA A 273 0.18 -19.59 -14.41
CA ALA A 273 0.97 -18.45 -13.98
C ALA A 273 1.54 -18.65 -12.56
N ALA A 274 0.73 -19.19 -11.63
CA ALA A 274 1.21 -19.52 -10.29
C ALA A 274 2.33 -20.58 -10.31
N THR A 275 2.18 -21.62 -11.15
CA THR A 275 3.22 -22.64 -11.36
C THR A 275 4.48 -22.05 -11.99
N ALA A 276 4.34 -21.19 -13.00
CA ALA A 276 5.46 -20.52 -13.66
C ALA A 276 6.24 -19.64 -12.69
N LEU A 277 5.55 -18.82 -11.88
CA LEU A 277 6.16 -18.03 -10.83
C LEU A 277 6.93 -18.92 -9.84
N PHE A 278 6.31 -19.98 -9.34
CA PHE A 278 6.96 -20.88 -8.38
C PHE A 278 8.22 -21.52 -8.98
N ASN A 279 8.16 -21.99 -10.23
CA ASN A 279 9.32 -22.55 -10.93
C ASN A 279 10.46 -21.52 -11.08
N ARG A 280 10.13 -20.25 -11.38
CA ARG A 280 11.13 -19.15 -11.41
C ARG A 280 11.76 -18.95 -10.04
N VAL A 281 10.97 -18.92 -8.97
CA VAL A 281 11.47 -18.77 -7.60
C VAL A 281 12.46 -19.89 -7.27
N VAL A 282 12.10 -21.15 -7.53
CA VAL A 282 12.99 -22.30 -7.29
C VAL A 282 14.29 -22.15 -8.07
N GLY A 283 14.22 -21.83 -9.36
CA GLY A 283 15.41 -21.65 -10.20
C GLY A 283 16.31 -20.49 -9.76
N TYR A 284 15.74 -19.39 -9.28
CA TYR A 284 16.51 -18.24 -8.78
C TYR A 284 17.11 -18.48 -7.40
N VAL A 285 16.37 -19.15 -6.50
CA VAL A 285 16.91 -19.53 -5.20
C VAL A 285 18.10 -20.48 -5.36
N ASP A 286 18.00 -21.48 -6.24
CA ASP A 286 19.10 -22.40 -6.53
C ASP A 286 20.32 -21.67 -7.09
N ARG A 287 20.13 -20.81 -8.10
CA ARG A 287 21.22 -20.03 -8.70
C ARG A 287 21.91 -19.11 -7.70
N LEU A 288 21.15 -18.45 -6.82
CA LEU A 288 21.68 -17.50 -5.84
C LEU A 288 22.25 -18.18 -4.58
N ALA A 289 21.97 -19.47 -4.35
CA ALA A 289 22.57 -20.22 -3.24
C ALA A 289 24.09 -20.40 -3.42
N PHE A 290 24.58 -20.37 -4.66
CA PHE A 290 25.99 -20.62 -5.01
C PHE A 290 26.75 -19.38 -5.48
N SER A 291 26.16 -18.18 -5.36
CA SER A 291 26.72 -16.90 -5.83
C SER A 291 27.09 -15.95 -4.70
#